data_AF-A0A8H6IAP8-F1
#
_entry.id   AF-A0A8H6IAP8-F1
#
_cell.length_a   1.000
_cell.length_b   1.000
_cell.length_c   1.000
_cell.angle_alpha   90.00
_cell.angle_beta   90.00
_cell.angle_gamma   90.00
#
_symmetry.space_group_name_H-M   'P 1'
#
loop_
_entity.id
_entity.type
_entity.pdbx_description
1 polymer ?
#
loop_
_entity_poly.entity_id
_entity_poly.type
_entity_poly.pdbx_seq_one_letter_code
_entity_poly.pdbx_strand_id
1 'polypeptide(L)'
;MANTALAGSTASKEPQWGRILIAGGTDWPKLGKKGAGKAGEGEGPINPDLLEPHILRSLLNVKVVSIHTSCSGCHFVALDVDGQAWLFGRNGSSCLGVVDVDYVSENAPVCLKPTDLGAPKGTSFVYAACGRNHTVLVGSDGTVWAAGANVVGQCGQTPCPEVSGFKAVPVTHQGNRQHVVQASAGTTFSVVLTDTGKVFTFGSAATGQLGNGITGERIITGNKTAYDVETKPIFVKELAGKKIVKIVSGPQHSLALDDTGVVYVWGYNGYCRLGLGNQVDALKPKTVPQFAGPNEATMGSDIVAGPSSSIVADKQGMFYMAGKWKNSGEGSSGSPYSTFRFIQEVMGCKVLLARSGGVTHWLVTPDDDGTPMTVCWGQNAANGELGLGPEEPKSATKPTRNIPLSGIDVIDIAAGQNTTLFLARPNDKFSELPRHPEEVQPPPSCVKCKKDTGDPLECDKCDAPWHLACLSPPLSEIPAGEWFCPLCVNDGPGAPVGAFWKKQKKPRFGVHKAPPPAPKAEQQYEEDDFDESSESDVGAKRKASAGRGGAAKKKRS
;
A
#
# COMPACT_ATOMS: atom_id res chain seq x y z
N MET A 1 15.35 -1.73 19.91
CA MET A 1 16.43 -2.26 19.05
C MET A 1 15.99 -2.12 17.61
N ALA A 2 16.27 -0.95 17.03
CA ALA A 2 16.11 -0.68 15.61
C ALA A 2 17.48 -0.88 14.96
N ASN A 3 17.52 -1.43 13.74
CA ASN A 3 18.71 -1.84 13.01
C ASN A 3 19.92 -0.88 13.16
N THR A 4 20.86 -1.23 14.03
CA THR A 4 22.26 -0.81 13.93
C THR A 4 23.17 -1.99 14.22
N ALA A 5 23.91 -2.37 13.16
CA ALA A 5 25.15 -3.15 13.14
C ALA A 5 25.13 -4.61 13.60
N LEU A 6 25.34 -5.49 12.62
CA LEU A 6 26.42 -6.47 12.70
C LEU A 6 27.24 -6.38 11.41
N ALA A 7 28.12 -5.38 11.34
CA ALA A 7 29.40 -5.57 10.66
C ALA A 7 30.26 -6.38 11.64
N GLY A 8 30.43 -7.68 11.35
CA GLY A 8 31.20 -8.60 12.19
C GLY A 8 30.67 -10.02 12.20
N SER A 9 30.50 -10.63 11.02
CA SER A 9 30.42 -12.09 10.83
C SER A 9 30.26 -12.35 9.33
N THR A 10 31.32 -12.82 8.68
CA THR A 10 31.32 -13.34 7.31
C THR A 10 30.56 -14.67 7.23
N ALA A 11 29.26 -14.62 7.48
CA ALA A 11 28.31 -15.67 7.15
C ALA A 11 27.18 -14.99 6.40
N SER A 12 27.02 -15.31 5.11
CA SER A 12 25.93 -14.82 4.28
C SER A 12 24.59 -15.16 4.95
N LYS A 13 23.99 -14.22 5.67
CA LYS A 13 22.61 -14.39 6.17
C LYS A 13 21.71 -14.41 4.95
N GLU A 14 21.07 -15.55 4.71
CA GLU A 14 20.03 -15.63 3.67
C GLU A 14 19.00 -14.51 3.88
N PRO A 15 18.52 -13.88 2.79
CA PRO A 15 17.52 -12.83 2.89
C PRO A 15 16.26 -13.39 3.55
N GLN A 16 15.75 -12.66 4.54
CA GLN A 16 14.47 -12.99 5.16
C GLN A 16 13.36 -12.90 4.11
N TRP A 17 12.58 -13.98 3.97
CA TRP A 17 11.48 -14.06 3.01
C TRP A 17 10.21 -14.61 3.70
N GLY A 18 9.06 -14.39 3.05
CA GLY A 18 7.77 -14.92 3.46
C GLY A 18 6.83 -15.23 2.28
N ARG A 19 5.59 -15.59 2.62
CA ARG A 19 4.45 -15.78 1.71
C ARG A 19 3.47 -14.62 1.87
N ILE A 20 2.70 -14.37 0.82
CA ILE A 20 1.70 -13.31 0.82
C ILE A 20 0.37 -13.87 1.34
N LEU A 21 -0.16 -13.20 2.36
CA LEU A 21 -1.57 -13.25 2.72
C LEU A 21 -2.28 -12.01 2.20
N ILE A 22 -3.56 -12.13 1.89
CA ILE A 22 -4.42 -11.03 1.40
C ILE A 22 -5.73 -10.99 2.18
N ALA A 23 -6.16 -9.79 2.58
CA ALA A 23 -7.49 -9.52 3.15
C ALA A 23 -8.07 -8.25 2.53
N GLY A 24 -9.38 -8.08 2.59
CA GLY A 24 -10.09 -6.94 1.99
C GLY A 24 -10.63 -7.21 0.60
N GLY A 25 -10.97 -6.14 -0.11
CA GLY A 25 -11.67 -6.26 -1.39
C GLY A 25 -10.75 -6.68 -2.54
N THR A 26 -11.26 -7.49 -3.44
CA THR A 26 -10.55 -7.97 -4.65
C THR A 26 -11.21 -7.50 -5.96
N ASP A 27 -12.34 -6.80 -5.90
CA ASP A 27 -13.01 -6.21 -7.07
C ASP A 27 -12.36 -4.87 -7.48
N TRP A 28 -11.14 -4.96 -8.00
CA TRP A 28 -10.25 -3.81 -8.31
C TRP A 28 -10.92 -2.65 -9.07
N PRO A 29 -11.78 -2.88 -10.09
CA PRO A 29 -12.47 -1.79 -10.79
C PRO A 29 -13.47 -1.01 -9.93
N LYS A 30 -14.05 -1.65 -8.89
CA LYS A 30 -15.12 -1.08 -8.06
C LYS A 30 -14.65 -0.53 -6.71
N LEU A 31 -13.50 -0.97 -6.18
CA LEU A 31 -13.01 -0.52 -4.87
C LEU A 31 -13.02 1.01 -4.72
N GLY A 32 -13.55 1.54 -3.62
CA GLY A 32 -13.55 2.99 -3.37
C GLY A 32 -14.38 3.86 -4.31
N LYS A 33 -15.26 3.30 -5.16
CA LYS A 33 -16.22 4.07 -5.98
C LYS A 33 -17.64 3.99 -5.41
N LYS A 34 -18.29 5.14 -5.15
CA LYS A 34 -19.70 5.20 -4.71
C LYS A 34 -20.63 4.87 -5.91
N GLY A 35 -21.26 3.71 -5.89
CA GLY A 35 -22.45 3.40 -6.70
C GLY A 35 -22.20 2.83 -8.11
N ALA A 36 -22.24 1.50 -8.22
CA ALA A 36 -23.02 0.82 -9.26
C ALA A 36 -23.73 -0.37 -8.62
N GLY A 37 -24.63 -0.06 -7.69
CA GLY A 37 -25.68 -0.97 -7.26
C GLY A 37 -26.65 -1.20 -8.42
N LYS A 38 -26.22 -2.02 -9.38
CA LYS A 38 -27.06 -2.95 -10.11
C LYS A 38 -26.22 -4.20 -10.29
N ALA A 39 -26.51 -5.20 -9.46
CA ALA A 39 -26.14 -6.56 -9.74
C ALA A 39 -26.68 -6.89 -11.14
N GLY A 40 -25.81 -6.87 -12.14
CA GLY A 40 -25.96 -7.80 -13.24
C GLY A 40 -25.56 -9.14 -12.68
N GLU A 41 -26.54 -9.93 -12.27
CA GLU A 41 -26.37 -11.38 -12.23
C GLU A 41 -25.93 -11.80 -13.63
N GLY A 42 -24.64 -12.10 -13.79
CA GLY A 42 -24.09 -12.44 -15.07
C GLY A 42 -22.61 -12.77 -14.96
N GLU A 43 -22.31 -14.08 -14.92
CA GLU A 43 -21.07 -14.80 -15.29
C GLU A 43 -19.72 -14.04 -15.26
N GLY A 44 -19.55 -13.13 -14.32
CA GLY A 44 -18.30 -12.45 -14.02
C GLY A 44 -17.46 -13.28 -13.06
N PRO A 45 -16.12 -13.09 -13.01
CA PRO A 45 -15.29 -13.68 -11.97
C PRO A 45 -15.82 -13.23 -10.60
N ILE A 46 -15.97 -14.17 -9.67
CA ILE A 46 -16.31 -13.88 -8.27
C ILE A 46 -15.07 -13.22 -7.67
N ASN A 47 -15.13 -11.92 -7.42
CA ASN A 47 -14.11 -11.16 -6.71
C ASN A 47 -14.67 -10.78 -5.33
N PRO A 48 -14.58 -11.67 -4.32
CA PRO A 48 -15.20 -11.46 -3.03
C PRO A 48 -14.41 -10.45 -2.19
N ASP A 49 -15.08 -9.87 -1.19
CA ASP A 49 -14.42 -9.27 -0.04
C ASP A 49 -13.86 -10.40 0.84
N LEU A 50 -12.56 -10.40 1.08
CA LEU A 50 -11.89 -11.38 1.94
C LEU A 50 -11.91 -10.87 3.39
N LEU A 51 -12.81 -11.40 4.21
CA LEU A 51 -13.06 -10.90 5.58
C LEU A 51 -12.00 -11.36 6.60
N GLU A 52 -11.13 -12.27 6.20
CA GLU A 52 -9.97 -12.75 6.96
C GLU A 52 -8.76 -12.92 6.02
N PRO A 53 -7.53 -13.03 6.55
CA PRO A 53 -6.32 -13.23 5.74
C PRO A 53 -6.34 -14.59 5.02
N HIS A 54 -6.22 -14.56 3.71
CA HIS A 54 -6.12 -15.76 2.86
C HIS A 54 -4.72 -15.92 2.28
N ILE A 55 -4.23 -17.15 2.17
CA ILE A 55 -3.02 -17.48 1.43
C ILE A 55 -3.25 -17.18 -0.06
N LEU A 56 -2.43 -16.30 -0.65
CA LEU A 56 -2.53 -15.98 -2.07
C LEU A 56 -1.89 -17.09 -2.93
N ARG A 57 -2.70 -17.99 -3.49
CA ARG A 57 -2.24 -19.18 -4.23
C ARG A 57 -1.35 -18.85 -5.43
N SER A 58 -1.65 -17.76 -6.15
CA SER A 58 -0.93 -17.38 -7.37
C SER A 58 0.57 -17.16 -7.12
N LEU A 59 0.92 -16.60 -5.96
CA LEU A 59 2.28 -16.31 -5.51
C LEU A 59 2.79 -17.28 -4.43
N LEU A 60 2.08 -18.38 -4.14
CA LEU A 60 2.47 -19.35 -3.11
C LEU A 60 3.82 -20.02 -3.44
N ASN A 61 4.14 -20.17 -4.73
CA ASN A 61 5.44 -20.68 -5.19
C ASN A 61 6.51 -19.58 -5.38
N VAL A 62 6.29 -18.37 -4.85
CA VAL A 62 7.24 -17.24 -4.87
C VAL A 62 7.70 -16.96 -3.44
N LYS A 63 9.01 -16.81 -3.24
CA LYS A 63 9.59 -16.34 -1.97
C LYS A 63 9.69 -14.82 -2.04
N VAL A 64 8.87 -14.12 -1.25
CA VAL A 64 8.76 -12.65 -1.28
C VAL A 64 9.60 -12.05 -0.16
N VAL A 65 10.36 -10.99 -0.45
CA VAL A 65 11.21 -10.29 0.52
C VAL A 65 10.63 -8.95 0.97
N SER A 66 9.78 -8.32 0.16
CA SER A 66 9.08 -7.08 0.54
C SER A 66 7.79 -6.87 -0.24
N ILE A 67 6.85 -6.15 0.37
CA ILE A 67 5.54 -5.82 -0.18
C ILE A 67 5.29 -4.32 -0.07
N HIS A 68 4.74 -3.71 -1.11
CA HIS A 68 4.62 -2.25 -1.23
C HIS A 68 3.24 -1.87 -1.74
N THR A 69 2.69 -0.81 -1.14
CA THR A 69 1.44 -0.16 -1.55
C THR A 69 1.41 1.27 -0.99
N SER A 70 0.28 1.96 -1.13
CA SER A 70 0.01 3.25 -0.49
C SER A 70 -1.37 3.26 0.16
N CYS A 71 -1.49 4.05 1.23
CA CYS A 71 -2.75 4.33 1.91
C CYS A 71 -3.84 4.91 0.99
N SER A 72 -3.48 5.47 -0.17
CA SER A 72 -4.41 5.99 -1.18
C SER A 72 -4.46 5.14 -2.47
N GLY A 73 -3.70 4.06 -2.53
CA GLY A 73 -3.62 3.16 -3.68
C GLY A 73 -4.49 1.91 -3.53
N CYS A 74 -4.84 1.31 -4.67
CA CYS A 74 -5.49 0.00 -4.76
C CYS A 74 -4.64 -0.96 -5.62
N HIS A 75 -3.32 -0.83 -5.57
CA HIS A 75 -2.38 -1.62 -6.35
C HIS A 75 -1.15 -1.96 -5.50
N PHE A 76 -0.48 -3.04 -5.87
CA PHE A 76 0.54 -3.68 -5.04
C PHE A 76 1.74 -4.10 -5.87
N VAL A 77 2.91 -4.02 -5.24
CA VAL A 77 4.16 -4.56 -5.76
C VAL A 77 4.76 -5.47 -4.70
N ALA A 78 5.03 -6.72 -5.05
CA ALA A 78 5.80 -7.63 -4.22
C ALA A 78 7.15 -7.92 -4.89
N LEU A 79 8.24 -7.80 -4.14
CA LEU A 79 9.58 -8.12 -4.63
C LEU A 79 9.99 -9.50 -4.12
N ASP A 80 10.49 -10.35 -5.00
CA ASP A 80 10.96 -11.68 -4.65
C ASP A 80 12.47 -11.73 -4.32
N VAL A 81 12.94 -12.90 -3.87
CA VAL A 81 14.36 -13.15 -3.54
C VAL A 81 15.31 -13.00 -4.74
N ASP A 82 14.80 -13.13 -5.97
CA ASP A 82 15.56 -12.95 -7.20
C ASP A 82 15.58 -11.48 -7.65
N GLY A 83 14.85 -10.60 -6.96
CA GLY A 83 14.75 -9.19 -7.27
C GLY A 83 13.82 -8.87 -8.44
N GLN A 84 12.83 -9.72 -8.70
CA GLN A 84 11.77 -9.48 -9.68
C GLN A 84 10.56 -8.84 -8.98
N ALA A 85 9.79 -8.05 -9.73
CA ALA A 85 8.60 -7.37 -9.21
C ALA A 85 7.32 -8.06 -9.68
N TRP A 86 6.45 -8.43 -8.74
CA TRP A 86 5.13 -8.99 -8.98
C TRP A 86 4.07 -7.90 -8.78
N LEU A 87 3.37 -7.57 -9.85
CA LEU A 87 2.50 -6.41 -9.96
C LEU A 87 1.04 -6.85 -10.09
N PHE A 88 0.17 -6.35 -9.22
CA PHE A 88 -1.27 -6.61 -9.30
C PHE A 88 -2.11 -5.52 -8.64
N GLY A 89 -3.41 -5.57 -8.88
CA GLY A 89 -4.41 -4.62 -8.40
C GLY A 89 -4.91 -3.69 -9.50
N ARG A 90 -5.48 -2.54 -9.10
CA ARG A 90 -5.96 -1.51 -10.02
C ARG A 90 -4.82 -0.99 -10.91
N ASN A 91 -5.11 -0.79 -12.19
CA ASN A 91 -4.15 -0.28 -13.17
C ASN A 91 -4.59 1.08 -13.78
N GLY A 92 -5.10 1.97 -12.94
CA GLY A 92 -5.53 3.30 -13.38
C GLY A 92 -4.36 4.10 -13.95
N SER A 93 -4.54 4.71 -15.13
CA SER A 93 -3.48 5.41 -15.88
C SER A 93 -2.23 4.56 -16.12
N SER A 94 -2.38 3.24 -16.26
CA SER A 94 -1.26 2.30 -16.48
C SER A 94 -0.24 2.29 -15.33
N CYS A 95 -0.68 2.47 -14.08
CA CYS A 95 0.23 2.54 -12.92
C CYS A 95 1.03 1.26 -12.63
N LEU A 96 0.61 0.11 -13.15
CA LEU A 96 1.38 -1.14 -13.11
C LEU A 96 2.25 -1.33 -14.36
N GLY A 97 2.33 -0.33 -15.25
CA GLY A 97 3.12 -0.40 -16.49
C GLY A 97 2.55 -1.34 -17.55
N VAL A 98 1.25 -1.66 -17.46
CA VAL A 98 0.52 -2.50 -18.42
C VAL A 98 -0.49 -1.62 -19.15
N VAL A 99 -0.57 -1.74 -20.48
CA VAL A 99 -1.51 -0.97 -21.33
C VAL A 99 -2.80 -1.72 -21.60
N ASP A 100 -3.85 -0.98 -21.94
CA ASP A 100 -5.16 -1.50 -22.38
C ASP A 100 -5.93 -2.34 -21.34
N VAL A 101 -5.54 -2.24 -20.06
CA VAL A 101 -6.15 -2.99 -18.96
C VAL A 101 -6.47 -2.13 -17.75
N ASP A 102 -7.68 -2.26 -17.20
CA ASP A 102 -8.15 -1.50 -16.03
C ASP A 102 -7.56 -2.02 -14.72
N TYR A 103 -7.21 -3.30 -14.67
CA TYR A 103 -6.60 -3.95 -13.51
C TYR A 103 -5.84 -5.22 -13.91
N VAL A 104 -4.93 -5.63 -13.04
CA VAL A 104 -4.23 -6.92 -13.06
C VAL A 104 -4.72 -7.73 -11.86
N SER A 105 -5.29 -8.91 -12.10
CA SER A 105 -5.80 -9.74 -11.00
C SER A 105 -4.66 -10.28 -10.14
N GLU A 106 -4.87 -10.29 -8.84
CA GLU A 106 -4.11 -11.01 -7.84
C GLU A 106 -4.00 -12.51 -8.14
N ASN A 107 -4.93 -13.10 -8.90
CA ASN A 107 -4.88 -14.50 -9.31
C ASN A 107 -3.91 -14.75 -10.48
N ALA A 108 -3.46 -13.70 -11.15
CA ALA A 108 -2.49 -13.74 -12.24
C ALA A 108 -1.59 -12.49 -12.23
N PRO A 109 -0.74 -12.31 -11.20
CA PRO A 109 0.13 -11.15 -11.10
C PRO A 109 1.14 -11.09 -12.26
N VAL A 110 1.45 -9.88 -12.71
CA VAL A 110 2.44 -9.68 -13.77
C VAL A 110 3.84 -9.64 -13.16
N CYS A 111 4.72 -10.50 -13.64
CA CYS A 111 6.14 -10.45 -13.31
C CYS A 111 6.86 -9.44 -14.21
N LEU A 112 7.62 -8.54 -13.61
CA LEU A 112 8.49 -7.59 -14.29
C LEU A 112 9.93 -7.80 -13.85
N LYS A 113 10.86 -7.90 -14.80
CA LYS A 113 12.30 -7.99 -14.54
C LYS A 113 12.99 -6.66 -14.88
N PRO A 114 14.05 -6.27 -14.17
CA PRO A 114 14.82 -5.07 -14.52
C PRO A 114 15.35 -5.09 -15.96
N THR A 115 15.71 -6.27 -16.48
CA THR A 115 16.16 -6.44 -17.87
C THR A 115 15.09 -6.10 -18.90
N ASP A 116 13.81 -6.29 -18.56
CA ASP A 116 12.69 -5.93 -19.44
C ASP A 116 12.58 -4.41 -19.61
N LEU A 117 13.13 -3.65 -18.66
CA LEU A 117 13.24 -2.20 -18.68
C LEU A 117 14.58 -1.70 -19.24
N GLY A 118 15.39 -2.59 -19.81
CA GLY A 118 16.71 -2.28 -20.37
C GLY A 118 17.82 -2.14 -19.33
N ALA A 119 17.62 -2.60 -18.09
CA ALA A 119 18.69 -2.62 -17.09
C ALA A 119 19.77 -3.67 -17.45
N PRO A 120 21.04 -3.47 -17.02
CA PRO A 120 22.09 -4.47 -17.17
C PRO A 120 21.72 -5.84 -16.59
N LYS A 121 22.28 -6.92 -17.16
CA LYS A 121 22.14 -8.25 -16.58
C LYS A 121 22.70 -8.28 -15.16
N GLY A 122 21.94 -8.84 -14.22
CA GLY A 122 22.30 -8.88 -12.80
C GLY A 122 21.71 -7.75 -11.95
N THR A 123 21.07 -6.74 -12.56
CA THR A 123 20.27 -5.76 -11.82
C THR A 123 19.01 -6.43 -11.26
N SER A 124 18.71 -6.13 -10.00
CA SER A 124 17.53 -6.57 -9.25
C SER A 124 16.74 -5.35 -8.80
N PHE A 125 15.42 -5.46 -8.63
CA PHE A 125 14.65 -4.46 -7.90
C PHE A 125 14.91 -4.62 -6.39
N VAL A 126 15.17 -3.50 -5.71
CA VAL A 126 15.47 -3.46 -4.27
C VAL A 126 14.41 -2.72 -3.46
N TYR A 127 13.61 -1.88 -4.12
CA TYR A 127 12.53 -1.14 -3.47
C TYR A 127 11.43 -0.79 -4.46
N ALA A 128 10.21 -0.61 -3.96
CA ALA A 128 9.08 -0.10 -4.74
C ALA A 128 8.28 0.92 -3.92
N ALA A 129 7.59 1.82 -4.58
CA ALA A 129 6.64 2.73 -3.95
C ALA A 129 5.42 2.92 -4.84
N CYS A 130 4.25 2.90 -4.22
CA CYS A 130 2.98 3.11 -4.89
C CYS A 130 2.45 4.48 -4.48
N GLY A 131 1.99 5.26 -5.44
CA GLY A 131 1.17 6.45 -5.21
C GLY A 131 -0.32 6.11 -5.32
N ARG A 132 -1.15 7.11 -5.62
CA ARG A 132 -2.57 6.86 -5.92
C ARG A 132 -2.74 6.11 -7.24
N ASN A 133 -2.11 6.62 -8.30
CA ASN A 133 -2.19 6.09 -9.67
C ASN A 133 -0.83 6.09 -10.39
N HIS A 134 0.28 5.95 -9.66
CA HIS A 134 1.61 5.77 -10.24
C HIS A 134 2.47 4.87 -9.35
N THR A 135 3.47 4.25 -9.94
CA THR A 135 4.42 3.36 -9.25
C THR A 135 5.84 3.79 -9.54
N VAL A 136 6.71 3.69 -8.55
CA VAL A 136 8.15 3.93 -8.64
C VAL A 136 8.87 2.64 -8.24
N LEU A 137 9.81 2.18 -9.07
CA LEU A 137 10.67 1.02 -8.81
C LEU A 137 12.12 1.47 -8.71
N VAL A 138 12.88 0.88 -7.79
CA VAL A 138 14.29 1.19 -7.56
C VAL A 138 15.12 -0.07 -7.79
N GLY A 139 16.14 0.04 -8.63
CA GLY A 139 17.09 -1.04 -8.94
C GLY A 139 18.31 -1.03 -8.01
N SER A 140 18.99 -2.17 -7.89
CA SER A 140 20.23 -2.34 -7.12
C SER A 140 21.42 -1.54 -7.68
N ASP A 141 21.30 -1.05 -8.91
CA ASP A 141 22.25 -0.12 -9.54
C ASP A 141 21.96 1.35 -9.19
N GLY A 142 20.89 1.61 -8.43
CA GLY A 142 20.38 2.93 -8.08
C GLY A 142 19.52 3.59 -9.15
N THR A 143 19.15 2.87 -10.23
CA THR A 143 18.25 3.39 -11.26
C THR A 143 16.82 3.42 -10.72
N VAL A 144 16.09 4.47 -11.06
CA VAL A 144 14.68 4.64 -10.70
C VAL A 144 13.85 4.53 -11.97
N TRP A 145 12.75 3.78 -11.93
CA TRP A 145 11.75 3.76 -13.00
C TRP A 145 10.39 4.16 -12.46
N ALA A 146 9.60 4.87 -13.27
CA ALA A 146 8.22 5.21 -12.91
C ALA A 146 7.24 4.97 -14.07
N ALA A 147 6.02 4.58 -13.71
CA ALA A 147 4.88 4.39 -14.62
C ALA A 147 3.60 4.89 -13.95
N GLY A 148 2.57 5.21 -14.75
CA GLY A 148 1.29 5.67 -14.24
C GLY A 148 0.91 7.09 -14.64
N ALA A 149 -0.03 7.67 -13.90
CA ALA A 149 -0.45 9.07 -14.05
C ALA A 149 0.75 10.02 -13.95
N ASN A 150 0.86 10.95 -14.91
CA ASN A 150 1.98 11.90 -14.97
C ASN A 150 1.52 13.34 -15.29
N VAL A 151 0.27 13.67 -14.97
CA VAL A 151 -0.37 14.96 -15.31
C VAL A 151 0.41 16.17 -14.76
N VAL A 152 1.15 15.97 -13.66
CA VAL A 152 1.97 16.96 -12.98
C VAL A 152 3.40 16.46 -12.78
N GLY A 153 3.91 15.63 -13.69
CA GLY A 153 5.32 15.21 -13.66
C GLY A 153 5.71 14.25 -12.53
N GLN A 154 4.74 13.64 -11.83
CA GLN A 154 5.01 12.76 -10.68
C GLN A 154 5.76 11.46 -11.03
N CYS A 155 5.87 11.11 -12.33
CA CYS A 155 6.71 10.03 -12.84
C CYS A 155 8.11 10.51 -13.30
N GLY A 156 8.49 11.75 -13.03
CA GLY A 156 9.83 12.26 -13.36
C GLY A 156 10.06 12.46 -14.86
N GLN A 157 8.99 12.70 -15.61
CA GLN A 157 8.97 12.92 -17.06
C GLN A 157 8.22 14.21 -17.38
N THR A 158 8.38 14.74 -18.60
CA THR A 158 7.53 15.84 -19.12
C THR A 158 6.05 15.52 -18.90
N PRO A 159 5.22 16.45 -18.41
CA PRO A 159 3.85 16.14 -18.01
C PRO A 159 3.04 15.58 -19.16
N CYS A 160 2.33 14.49 -18.90
CA CYS A 160 1.48 13.79 -19.85
C CYS A 160 0.36 13.05 -19.08
N PRO A 161 -0.78 12.71 -19.71
CA PRO A 161 -1.87 12.04 -19.00
C PRO A 161 -1.41 10.77 -18.28
N GLU A 162 -0.60 9.95 -18.96
CA GLU A 162 -0.04 8.72 -18.41
C GLU A 162 1.33 8.40 -19.02
N VAL A 163 2.14 7.65 -18.25
CA VAL A 163 3.36 6.98 -18.68
C VAL A 163 3.03 5.48 -18.68
N SER A 164 2.71 4.97 -19.88
CA SER A 164 2.11 3.65 -20.11
C SER A 164 3.01 2.44 -19.82
N GLY A 165 4.29 2.67 -19.56
CA GLY A 165 5.26 1.64 -19.18
C GLY A 165 6.39 2.28 -18.39
N PHE A 166 7.09 1.50 -17.57
CA PHE A 166 8.15 2.00 -16.69
C PHE A 166 9.27 2.70 -17.46
N LYS A 167 9.46 3.99 -17.20
CA LYS A 167 10.53 4.82 -17.78
C LYS A 167 11.52 5.25 -16.73
N ALA A 168 12.80 5.27 -17.10
CA ALA A 168 13.88 5.66 -16.19
C ALA A 168 13.76 7.15 -15.81
N VAL A 169 13.95 7.44 -14.53
CA VAL A 169 13.93 8.79 -13.95
C VAL A 169 15.37 9.20 -13.59
N PRO A 170 15.96 10.20 -14.27
CA PRO A 170 17.32 10.60 -14.02
C PRO A 170 17.43 11.41 -12.71
N VAL A 171 17.96 10.79 -11.66
CA VAL A 171 18.27 11.45 -10.39
C VAL A 171 19.73 11.91 -10.41
N THR A 172 19.93 13.21 -10.57
CA THR A 172 21.26 13.82 -10.67
C THR A 172 21.40 14.99 -9.72
N HIS A 173 22.62 15.20 -9.22
CA HIS A 173 22.94 16.34 -8.38
C HIS A 173 24.36 16.81 -8.67
N GLN A 174 24.53 18.10 -8.96
CA GLN A 174 25.82 18.69 -9.31
C GLN A 174 26.53 17.94 -10.46
N GLY A 175 25.76 17.52 -11.47
CA GLY A 175 26.27 16.79 -12.64
C GLY A 175 26.49 15.29 -12.42
N ASN A 176 26.37 14.78 -11.20
CA ASN A 176 26.61 13.38 -10.88
C ASN A 176 25.30 12.59 -10.70
N ARG A 177 25.22 11.40 -11.30
CA ARG A 177 24.15 10.43 -11.02
C ARG A 177 24.18 10.06 -9.53
N GLN A 178 23.02 10.05 -8.90
CA GLN A 178 22.89 9.61 -7.51
C GLN A 178 22.43 8.15 -7.46
N HIS A 179 22.89 7.40 -6.46
CA HIS A 179 22.47 6.02 -6.23
C HIS A 179 21.24 6.03 -5.31
N VAL A 180 20.05 5.77 -5.87
CA VAL A 180 18.80 5.72 -5.10
C VAL A 180 18.62 4.35 -4.45
N VAL A 181 18.17 4.33 -3.20
CA VAL A 181 17.95 3.09 -2.42
C VAL A 181 16.52 2.93 -1.92
N GLN A 182 15.76 4.03 -1.84
CA GLN A 182 14.37 4.01 -1.38
C GLN A 182 13.55 5.06 -2.15
N ALA A 183 12.25 4.81 -2.30
CA ALA A 183 11.29 5.77 -2.84
C ALA A 183 10.05 5.85 -1.94
N SER A 184 9.30 6.93 -2.04
CA SER A 184 7.91 7.05 -1.58
C SER A 184 7.11 7.86 -2.59
N ALA A 185 5.80 7.61 -2.65
CA ALA A 185 4.94 8.21 -3.66
C ALA A 185 3.62 8.67 -3.01
N GLY A 186 3.26 9.93 -3.27
CA GLY A 186 1.96 10.48 -2.86
C GLY A 186 0.93 10.39 -3.98
N THR A 187 -0.04 11.30 -4.00
CA THR A 187 -1.06 11.35 -5.07
C THR A 187 -0.50 11.93 -6.36
N THR A 188 0.31 12.98 -6.23
CA THR A 188 0.76 13.84 -7.35
C THR A 188 2.24 14.18 -7.28
N PHE A 189 3.01 13.43 -6.49
CA PHE A 189 4.44 13.65 -6.33
C PHE A 189 5.14 12.36 -5.89
N SER A 190 6.46 12.36 -6.02
CA SER A 190 7.34 11.28 -5.62
C SER A 190 8.53 11.84 -4.85
N VAL A 191 9.06 11.04 -3.94
CA VAL A 191 10.26 11.32 -3.15
C VAL A 191 11.21 10.14 -3.29
N VAL A 192 12.50 10.41 -3.46
CA VAL A 192 13.54 9.37 -3.53
C VAL A 192 14.67 9.68 -2.58
N LEU A 193 15.23 8.64 -1.98
CA LEU A 193 16.32 8.69 -1.01
C LEU A 193 17.54 7.96 -1.56
N THR A 194 18.70 8.59 -1.45
CA THR A 194 19.98 8.01 -1.88
C THR A 194 20.69 7.29 -0.75
N ASP A 195 21.63 6.41 -1.09
CA ASP A 195 22.53 5.74 -0.14
C ASP A 195 23.33 6.73 0.75
N THR A 196 23.65 7.90 0.22
CA THR A 196 24.31 8.99 0.98
C THR A 196 23.36 9.77 1.90
N GLY A 197 22.08 9.42 1.95
CA GLY A 197 21.07 10.10 2.78
C GLY A 197 20.50 11.39 2.18
N LYS A 198 20.65 11.63 0.88
CA LYS A 198 20.07 12.82 0.20
C LYS A 198 18.67 12.51 -0.27
N VAL A 199 17.78 13.50 -0.15
CA VAL A 199 16.38 13.40 -0.55
C VAL A 199 16.11 14.26 -1.78
N PHE A 200 15.42 13.68 -2.76
CA PHE A 200 14.96 14.38 -3.96
C PHE A 200 13.46 14.23 -4.13
N THR A 201 12.81 15.27 -4.66
CA THR A 201 11.36 15.30 -4.90
C THR A 201 11.04 15.72 -6.32
N PHE A 202 9.92 15.26 -6.87
CA PHE A 202 9.42 15.67 -8.18
C PHE A 202 7.90 15.46 -8.25
N GLY A 203 7.23 16.23 -9.09
CA GLY A 203 5.77 16.27 -9.23
C GLY A 203 5.18 17.65 -8.97
N SER A 204 3.99 17.69 -8.37
CA SER A 204 3.27 18.92 -8.02
C SER A 204 3.84 19.62 -6.78
N ALA A 205 3.96 20.95 -6.83
CA ALA A 205 4.33 21.80 -5.69
C ALA A 205 3.14 22.37 -4.90
N ALA A 206 1.89 22.03 -5.26
CA ALA A 206 0.69 22.78 -4.87
C ALA A 206 0.50 23.03 -3.36
N THR A 207 0.83 22.04 -2.53
CA THR A 207 0.71 22.09 -1.06
C THR A 207 2.09 22.08 -0.37
N GLY A 208 3.15 22.40 -1.11
CA GLY A 208 4.52 22.36 -0.61
C GLY A 208 5.09 20.95 -0.44
N GLN A 209 4.45 19.92 -0.99
CA GLN A 209 4.85 18.50 -0.84
C GLN A 209 6.24 18.18 -1.42
N LEU A 210 6.79 19.07 -2.26
CA LEU A 210 8.16 18.97 -2.76
C LEU A 210 9.22 19.46 -1.76
N GLY A 211 8.83 20.24 -0.75
CA GLY A 211 9.74 20.68 0.32
C GLY A 211 10.80 21.70 -0.10
N ASN A 212 10.63 22.39 -1.25
CA ASN A 212 11.59 23.34 -1.81
C ASN A 212 11.32 24.81 -1.40
N GLY A 213 10.29 25.06 -0.60
CA GLY A 213 9.92 26.37 -0.09
C GLY A 213 9.08 27.24 -1.02
N ILE A 214 8.68 26.74 -2.19
CA ILE A 214 7.89 27.48 -3.17
C ILE A 214 6.77 26.59 -3.72
N THR A 215 5.58 27.17 -3.91
CA THR A 215 4.44 26.50 -4.58
C THR A 215 4.30 26.91 -6.04
N GLY A 216 4.84 28.09 -6.41
CA GLY A 216 4.67 28.65 -7.75
C GLY A 216 3.26 29.13 -8.06
N GLU A 217 2.47 29.37 -7.00
CA GLU A 217 1.07 29.74 -7.10
C GLU A 217 0.87 30.99 -7.97
N ARG A 218 0.01 30.89 -8.98
CA ARG A 218 -0.33 31.98 -9.89
C ARG A 218 -1.76 31.85 -10.40
N ILE A 219 -2.41 33.00 -10.55
CA ILE A 219 -3.75 33.07 -11.14
C ILE A 219 -3.62 33.03 -12.66
N ILE A 220 -4.25 32.04 -13.30
CA ILE A 220 -4.32 31.93 -14.77
C ILE A 220 -5.58 32.63 -15.30
N THR A 221 -6.72 32.41 -14.65
CA THR A 221 -7.98 33.12 -14.91
C THR A 221 -8.71 33.36 -13.58
N GLY A 222 -9.76 34.17 -13.56
CA GLY A 222 -10.40 34.67 -12.33
C GLY A 222 -10.74 33.62 -11.25
N ASN A 223 -10.91 32.34 -11.62
CA ASN A 223 -11.17 31.23 -10.71
C ASN A 223 -10.17 30.06 -10.87
N LYS A 224 -9.04 30.25 -11.55
CA LYS A 224 -8.06 29.17 -11.81
C LYS A 224 -6.69 29.54 -11.29
N THR A 225 -6.22 28.76 -10.34
CA THR A 225 -4.85 28.84 -9.80
C THR A 225 -4.03 27.70 -10.38
N ALA A 226 -2.78 27.98 -10.73
CA ALA A 226 -1.80 26.98 -11.10
C ALA A 226 -0.59 27.03 -10.19
N TYR A 227 0.10 25.90 -10.14
CA TYR A 227 1.27 25.69 -9.31
C TYR A 227 2.44 25.25 -10.16
N ASP A 228 3.64 25.32 -9.60
CA ASP A 228 4.83 24.81 -10.26
C ASP A 228 4.85 23.27 -10.25
N VAL A 229 5.47 22.75 -11.31
CA VAL A 229 5.62 21.33 -11.56
C VAL A 229 7.09 21.06 -11.79
N GLU A 230 7.66 20.23 -10.93
CA GLU A 230 9.06 19.80 -11.03
C GLU A 230 9.10 18.42 -11.67
N THR A 231 9.42 18.39 -12.97
CA THR A 231 9.51 17.14 -13.73
C THR A 231 10.81 16.39 -13.49
N LYS A 232 11.84 17.09 -13.03
CA LYS A 232 13.15 16.51 -12.73
C LYS A 232 13.30 16.44 -11.20
N PRO A 233 13.86 15.35 -10.66
CA PRO A 233 14.15 15.25 -9.23
C PRO A 233 14.98 16.44 -8.75
N ILE A 234 14.41 17.23 -7.84
CA ILE A 234 15.08 18.38 -7.21
C ILE A 234 15.59 17.99 -5.82
N PHE A 235 16.77 18.47 -5.45
CA PHE A 235 17.35 18.21 -4.13
C PHE A 235 16.68 19.07 -3.06
N VAL A 236 16.22 18.43 -1.97
CA VAL A 236 15.61 19.11 -0.84
C VAL A 236 16.69 19.73 0.05
N LYS A 237 16.99 21.00 -0.19
CA LYS A 237 18.14 21.72 0.41
C LYS A 237 18.08 21.78 1.94
N GLU A 238 16.90 21.85 2.52
CA GLU A 238 16.70 21.94 3.96
C GLU A 238 17.10 20.65 4.71
N LEU A 239 17.21 19.52 4.01
CA LEU A 239 17.75 18.27 4.55
C LEU A 239 19.25 18.10 4.27
N ALA A 240 19.92 19.10 3.68
CA ALA A 240 21.34 19.02 3.42
C ALA A 240 22.16 18.86 4.70
N GLY A 241 23.14 17.95 4.67
CA GLY A 241 23.98 17.62 5.82
C GLY A 241 23.29 16.73 6.86
N LYS A 242 22.04 16.32 6.63
CA LYS A 242 21.36 15.27 7.42
C LYS A 242 21.49 13.94 6.69
N LYS A 243 21.79 12.88 7.43
CA LYS A 243 21.83 11.53 6.88
C LYS A 243 20.45 10.90 7.03
N ILE A 244 19.59 11.13 6.05
CA ILE A 244 18.25 10.54 6.04
C ILE A 244 18.37 9.03 5.80
N VAL A 245 17.63 8.24 6.59
CA VAL A 245 17.62 6.77 6.52
C VAL A 245 16.26 6.19 6.16
N LYS A 246 15.18 6.97 6.29
CA LYS A 246 13.84 6.56 5.85
C LYS A 246 13.04 7.75 5.34
N ILE A 247 12.29 7.54 4.26
CA ILE A 247 11.26 8.45 3.76
C ILE A 247 9.91 7.75 3.63
N VAL A 248 8.83 8.46 3.91
CA VAL A 248 7.45 8.01 3.65
C VAL A 248 6.59 9.19 3.19
N SER A 249 5.58 8.90 2.38
CA SER A 249 4.64 9.91 1.88
C SER A 249 3.21 9.45 2.07
N GLY A 250 2.36 10.37 2.53
CA GLY A 250 0.91 10.22 2.41
C GLY A 250 0.45 10.86 1.10
N PRO A 251 -0.85 11.19 0.97
CA PRO A 251 -1.38 11.76 -0.27
C PRO A 251 -0.69 13.06 -0.72
N GLN A 252 -0.42 13.97 0.21
CA GLN A 252 0.11 15.33 -0.06
C GLN A 252 1.12 15.80 1.00
N HIS A 253 1.66 14.90 1.82
CA HIS A 253 2.68 15.23 2.82
C HIS A 253 3.73 14.14 2.89
N SER A 254 4.89 14.48 3.45
CA SER A 254 5.99 13.54 3.61
C SER A 254 6.66 13.66 4.96
N LEU A 255 7.30 12.56 5.35
CA LEU A 255 8.13 12.46 6.52
C LEU A 255 9.51 11.93 6.13
N ALA A 256 10.53 12.38 6.85
CA ALA A 256 11.87 11.82 6.79
C ALA A 256 12.40 11.54 8.19
N LEU A 257 13.16 10.47 8.34
CA LEU A 257 13.85 10.07 9.57
C LEU A 257 15.35 10.08 9.29
N ASP A 258 16.14 10.75 10.13
CA ASP A 258 17.59 10.68 10.07
C ASP A 258 18.18 9.55 10.92
N ASP A 259 19.48 9.29 10.76
CA ASP A 259 20.21 8.23 11.47
C ASP A 259 20.33 8.45 12.98
N THR A 260 20.07 9.66 13.46
CA THR A 260 20.03 9.99 14.89
C THR A 260 18.64 9.73 15.50
N GLY A 261 17.59 9.67 14.66
CA GLY A 261 16.20 9.48 15.06
C GLY A 261 15.36 10.76 14.99
N VAL A 262 15.90 11.85 14.44
CA VAL A 262 15.15 13.09 14.25
C VAL A 262 14.16 12.95 13.11
N VAL A 263 12.92 13.36 13.37
CA VAL A 263 11.82 13.31 12.40
C VAL A 263 11.60 14.69 11.80
N TYR A 264 11.49 14.71 10.47
CA TYR A 264 11.17 15.88 9.66
C TYR A 264 9.84 15.67 8.95
N VAL A 265 9.05 16.74 8.81
CA VAL A 265 7.71 16.73 8.18
C VAL A 265 7.55 17.92 7.23
N TRP A 266 6.88 17.72 6.10
CA TRP A 266 6.51 18.81 5.17
C TRP A 266 5.32 18.46 4.26
N GLY A 267 4.82 19.46 3.55
CA GLY A 267 3.67 19.38 2.64
C GLY A 267 2.37 19.87 3.28
N TYR A 268 1.26 19.30 2.83
CA TYR A 268 -0.08 19.65 3.28
C TYR A 268 -0.28 19.33 4.76
N ASN A 269 -0.82 20.28 5.52
CA ASN A 269 -1.05 20.17 6.96
C ASN A 269 -2.53 20.25 7.34
N GLY A 270 -3.45 20.08 6.39
CA GLY A 270 -4.86 19.88 6.67
C GLY A 270 -5.06 18.71 7.65
N TYR A 271 -5.99 18.89 8.58
CA TYR A 271 -6.15 18.04 9.77
C TYR A 271 -4.91 17.95 10.65
N CYS A 272 -4.02 18.95 10.68
CA CYS A 272 -2.80 18.96 11.49
C CYS A 272 -1.87 17.74 11.31
N ARG A 273 -1.89 17.08 10.14
CA ARG A 273 -1.18 15.82 9.94
C ARG A 273 0.33 15.90 10.13
N LEU A 274 0.93 17.09 10.06
CA LEU A 274 2.35 17.29 10.31
C LEU A 274 2.70 17.35 11.81
N GLY A 275 1.71 17.49 12.70
CA GLY A 275 1.95 17.48 14.14
C GLY A 275 2.73 18.69 14.67
N LEU A 276 2.68 19.83 13.97
CA LEU A 276 3.45 21.06 14.29
C LEU A 276 2.69 22.04 15.21
N GLY A 277 1.58 21.63 15.81
CA GLY A 277 0.74 22.45 16.69
C GLY A 277 -0.21 23.39 15.96
N ASN A 278 -0.30 23.32 14.63
CA ASN A 278 -1.13 24.17 13.77
C ASN A 278 -1.54 23.41 12.50
N GLN A 279 -2.36 24.03 11.64
CA GLN A 279 -2.82 23.49 10.35
C GLN A 279 -2.14 24.16 9.14
N VAL A 280 -1.05 24.90 9.35
CA VAL A 280 -0.36 25.61 8.28
C VAL A 280 0.56 24.65 7.53
N ASP A 281 0.43 24.62 6.20
CA ASP A 281 1.29 23.84 5.32
C ASP A 281 2.77 24.18 5.56
N ALA A 282 3.62 23.16 5.46
CA ALA A 282 5.06 23.34 5.58
C ALA A 282 5.69 23.16 4.20
N LEU A 283 6.01 24.28 3.54
CA LEU A 283 6.63 24.28 2.22
C LEU A 283 8.08 23.78 2.23
N LYS A 284 8.65 23.60 3.42
CA LYS A 284 10.01 23.13 3.68
C LYS A 284 9.96 22.08 4.79
N PRO A 285 10.84 21.07 4.78
CA PRO A 285 11.07 20.18 5.92
C PRO A 285 11.22 20.95 7.22
N LYS A 286 10.36 20.64 8.18
CA LYS A 286 10.43 21.13 9.56
C LYS A 286 10.71 19.98 10.50
N THR A 287 11.63 20.20 11.43
CA THR A 287 11.88 19.26 12.53
C THR A 287 10.65 19.17 13.42
N VAL A 288 10.29 17.95 13.83
CA VAL A 288 9.28 17.72 14.86
C VAL A 288 9.97 17.80 16.23
N PRO A 289 9.68 18.84 17.06
CA PRO A 289 10.46 19.08 18.28
C PRO A 289 10.46 17.91 19.28
N GLN A 290 9.36 17.15 19.33
CA GLN A 290 9.19 16.00 20.21
C GLN A 290 10.22 14.88 19.96
N PHE A 291 10.69 14.74 18.71
CA PHE A 291 11.65 13.72 18.30
C PHE A 291 13.04 14.30 18.05
N ALA A 292 13.34 15.50 18.58
CA ALA A 292 14.61 16.20 18.38
C ALA A 292 15.26 16.70 19.68
N GLY A 293 14.72 16.27 20.83
CA GLY A 293 15.27 16.62 22.15
C GLY A 293 16.55 15.85 22.49
N PRO A 294 17.19 16.15 23.64
CA PRO A 294 18.44 15.50 24.04
C PRO A 294 18.29 14.02 24.44
N ASN A 295 17.06 13.55 24.67
CA ASN A 295 16.79 12.17 25.05
C ASN A 295 16.62 11.29 23.81
N GLU A 296 17.65 10.51 23.46
CA GLU A 296 17.60 9.62 22.31
C GLU A 296 16.51 8.55 22.41
N ALA A 297 16.11 8.14 23.61
CA ALA A 297 15.11 7.10 23.80
C ALA A 297 13.72 7.53 23.26
N THR A 298 13.42 8.83 23.29
CA THR A 298 12.16 9.39 22.81
C THR A 298 12.23 9.87 21.36
N MET A 299 13.36 9.70 20.67
CA MET A 299 13.50 10.00 19.25
C MET A 299 12.84 8.91 18.39
N GLY A 300 12.59 9.22 17.12
CA GLY A 300 11.99 8.28 16.17
C GLY A 300 12.88 7.06 15.92
N SER A 301 12.24 5.89 15.83
CA SER A 301 12.81 4.64 15.32
C SER A 301 12.14 4.21 14.01
N ASP A 302 10.88 4.58 13.81
CA ASP A 302 10.16 4.36 12.58
C ASP A 302 9.15 5.47 12.27
N ILE A 303 8.85 5.67 10.99
CA ILE A 303 7.88 6.65 10.48
C ILE A 303 6.90 6.02 9.49
N VAL A 304 5.64 6.44 9.55
CA VAL A 304 4.57 5.99 8.65
C VAL A 304 3.68 7.18 8.31
N ALA A 305 3.28 7.28 7.05
CA ALA A 305 2.31 8.26 6.59
C ALA A 305 0.97 7.59 6.30
N GLY A 306 -0.10 8.13 6.89
CA GLY A 306 -1.48 7.76 6.59
C GLY A 306 -2.13 8.73 5.60
N PRO A 307 -3.43 8.57 5.33
CA PRO A 307 -4.18 9.44 4.42
C PRO A 307 -4.29 10.89 4.95
N SER A 308 -4.49 11.04 6.26
CA SER A 308 -4.71 12.30 6.98
C SER A 308 -3.99 12.30 8.34
N SER A 309 -3.05 11.40 8.54
CA SER A 309 -2.27 11.23 9.76
C SER A 309 -0.81 10.95 9.49
N SER A 310 0.02 11.25 10.48
CA SER A 310 1.43 10.86 10.54
C SER A 310 1.65 10.04 11.79
N ILE A 311 2.46 9.01 11.70
CA ILE A 311 2.77 8.10 12.79
C ILE A 311 4.29 8.05 12.99
N VAL A 312 4.70 8.04 14.25
CA VAL A 312 6.09 7.82 14.65
C VAL A 312 6.11 6.75 15.73
N ALA A 313 6.93 5.72 15.55
CA ALA A 313 7.35 4.86 16.65
C ALA A 313 8.66 5.42 17.21
N ASP A 314 8.80 5.54 18.52
CA ASP A 314 10.05 6.02 19.13
C ASP A 314 11.03 4.86 19.41
N LYS A 315 12.25 5.16 19.90
CA LYS A 315 13.24 4.13 20.25
C LYS A 315 12.87 3.32 21.50
N GLN A 316 11.88 3.75 22.28
CA GLN A 316 11.26 2.99 23.38
C GLN A 316 10.18 2.01 22.90
N GLY A 317 9.83 2.05 21.61
CA GLY A 317 8.79 1.23 21.01
C GLY A 317 7.37 1.74 21.29
N MET A 318 7.21 3.04 21.56
CA MET A 318 5.92 3.66 21.82
C MET A 318 5.32 4.24 20.53
N PHE A 319 3.99 4.17 20.39
CA PHE A 319 3.27 4.63 19.20
C PHE A 319 2.71 6.05 19.37
N TYR A 320 3.12 6.96 18.48
CA TYR A 320 2.63 8.33 18.42
C TYR A 320 1.92 8.61 17.11
N MET A 321 0.86 9.42 17.15
CA MET A 321 0.13 9.84 15.97
C MET A 321 -0.20 11.34 16.03
N ALA A 322 0.02 12.03 14.91
CA ALA A 322 -0.54 13.34 14.63
C ALA A 322 -1.58 13.21 13.51
N GLY A 323 -2.46 14.20 13.40
CA GLY A 323 -3.48 14.21 12.36
C GLY A 323 -4.82 13.61 12.80
N LYS A 324 -5.62 13.20 11.81
CA LYS A 324 -6.94 12.60 12.02
C LYS A 324 -6.93 11.14 11.59
N TRP A 325 -7.60 10.30 12.37
CA TRP A 325 -7.82 8.90 12.01
C TRP A 325 -9.24 8.40 12.29
N LYS A 326 -9.89 8.91 13.35
CA LYS A 326 -11.32 8.68 13.60
C LYS A 326 -12.17 9.64 12.79
N ASN A 327 -13.24 9.12 12.21
CA ASN A 327 -14.31 9.91 11.60
C ASN A 327 -15.35 10.37 12.64
N SER A 328 -15.47 9.66 13.77
CA SER A 328 -16.32 10.09 14.91
C SER A 328 -15.73 9.71 16.28
N GLY A 329 -16.05 10.51 17.32
CA GLY A 329 -15.70 10.21 18.71
C GLY A 329 -14.28 10.63 19.17
N GLU A 330 -14.14 10.83 20.48
CA GLU A 330 -13.09 11.64 21.17
C GLU A 330 -11.64 11.16 20.94
N GLY A 331 -10.63 12.02 20.78
CA GLY A 331 -10.37 13.32 21.43
C GLY A 331 -11.31 14.48 21.12
N SER A 332 -12.14 14.80 22.12
CA SER A 332 -13.08 15.91 22.26
C SER A 332 -14.13 16.20 21.17
N SER A 333 -14.00 15.75 19.91
CA SER A 333 -15.06 15.85 18.87
C SER A 333 -14.56 15.50 17.44
N GLY A 334 -13.82 14.40 17.23
CA GLY A 334 -13.29 14.10 15.88
C GLY A 334 -12.26 15.12 15.38
N SER A 335 -11.73 15.93 16.30
CA SER A 335 -10.71 16.93 16.04
C SER A 335 -9.34 16.26 15.85
N PRO A 336 -8.55 16.71 14.87
CA PRO A 336 -7.22 16.16 14.64
C PRO A 336 -6.26 16.40 15.83
N TYR A 337 -5.32 15.48 16.02
CA TYR A 337 -4.19 15.70 16.92
C TYR A 337 -3.23 16.73 16.31
N SER A 338 -3.21 17.92 16.89
CA SER A 338 -2.35 19.02 16.42
C SER A 338 -0.86 18.79 16.63
N THR A 339 -0.50 17.90 17.54
CA THR A 339 0.86 17.44 17.84
C THR A 339 0.86 15.93 17.94
N PHE A 340 2.02 15.30 17.86
CA PHE A 340 2.13 13.85 18.03
C PHE A 340 1.65 13.44 19.43
N ARG A 341 0.54 12.71 19.48
CA ARG A 341 -0.04 12.18 20.71
C ARG A 341 0.28 10.71 20.84
N PHE A 342 0.72 10.34 22.03
CA PHE A 342 0.84 8.95 22.41
C PHE A 342 -0.56 8.31 22.48
N ILE A 343 -0.73 7.15 21.84
CA ILE A 343 -2.01 6.43 21.84
C ILE A 343 -2.06 5.51 23.06
N GLN A 344 -2.86 5.91 24.06
CA GLN A 344 -2.93 5.23 25.36
C GLN A 344 -3.45 3.80 25.23
N GLU A 345 -4.34 3.54 24.27
CA GLU A 345 -4.94 2.22 24.06
C GLU A 345 -3.93 1.14 23.63
N VAL A 346 -2.74 1.52 23.13
CA VAL A 346 -1.66 0.59 22.76
C VAL A 346 -0.44 0.72 23.66
N MET A 347 -0.60 1.24 24.90
CA MET A 347 0.54 1.49 25.77
C MET A 347 1.34 0.24 26.16
N GLY A 348 0.69 -0.93 26.19
CA GLY A 348 1.34 -2.21 26.45
C GLY A 348 2.06 -2.79 25.23
N CYS A 349 1.78 -2.27 24.02
CA CYS A 349 2.39 -2.75 22.80
C CYS A 349 3.76 -2.09 22.59
N LYS A 350 4.82 -2.91 22.53
CA LYS A 350 6.12 -2.48 22.00
C LYS A 350 6.12 -2.60 20.48
N VAL A 351 6.11 -1.47 19.79
CA VAL A 351 6.03 -1.41 18.33
C VAL A 351 7.29 -2.01 17.71
N LEU A 352 7.13 -3.13 16.98
CA LEU A 352 8.14 -3.70 16.09
C LEU A 352 7.95 -3.21 14.65
N LEU A 353 6.68 -3.04 14.27
CA LEU A 353 6.26 -2.58 12.95
C LEU A 353 5.01 -1.71 13.11
N ALA A 354 4.93 -0.60 12.38
CA ALA A 354 3.71 0.17 12.22
C ALA A 354 3.38 0.36 10.74
N ARG A 355 2.10 0.30 10.38
CA ARG A 355 1.61 0.57 9.02
C ARG A 355 0.25 1.27 9.04
N SER A 356 -0.06 2.01 7.98
CA SER A 356 -1.34 2.71 7.81
C SER A 356 -1.84 2.52 6.39
N GLY A 357 -3.07 2.05 6.26
CA GLY A 357 -3.83 2.02 5.01
C GLY A 357 -4.78 3.20 4.89
N GLY A 358 -5.76 3.09 4.00
CA GLY A 358 -6.72 4.17 3.73
C GLY A 358 -7.62 4.49 4.91
N VAL A 359 -7.98 3.50 5.72
CA VAL A 359 -8.71 3.69 6.99
C VAL A 359 -8.19 2.78 8.11
N THR A 360 -7.17 1.98 7.83
CA THR A 360 -6.64 0.96 8.74
C THR A 360 -5.30 1.37 9.30
N HIS A 361 -5.03 0.96 10.53
CA HIS A 361 -3.77 1.14 11.23
C HIS A 361 -3.37 -0.19 11.83
N TRP A 362 -2.06 -0.44 11.82
CA TRP A 362 -1.49 -1.74 12.15
C TRP A 362 -0.28 -1.58 13.04
N LEU A 363 -0.13 -2.55 13.95
CA LEU A 363 1.03 -2.75 14.78
C LEU A 363 1.39 -4.24 14.79
N VAL A 364 2.68 -4.53 14.70
CA VAL A 364 3.21 -5.82 15.15
C VAL A 364 3.98 -5.57 16.43
N THR A 365 3.72 -6.39 17.45
CA THR A 365 4.26 -6.24 18.80
C THR A 365 4.54 -7.63 19.40
N PRO A 366 5.48 -7.80 20.33
CA PRO A 366 5.63 -9.07 21.03
C PRO A 366 4.36 -9.38 21.86
N ASP A 367 3.89 -10.62 21.80
CA ASP A 367 2.91 -11.20 22.72
C ASP A 367 3.60 -11.59 24.05
N ASP A 368 2.84 -12.11 25.01
CA ASP A 368 3.35 -12.51 26.34
C ASP A 368 4.47 -13.58 26.27
N ASP A 369 4.46 -14.42 25.24
CA ASP A 369 5.47 -15.46 24.99
C ASP A 369 6.65 -14.96 24.11
N GLY A 370 6.62 -13.68 23.71
CA GLY A 370 7.61 -13.06 22.84
C GLY A 370 7.39 -13.30 21.34
N THR A 371 6.35 -14.05 20.95
CA THR A 371 5.99 -14.23 19.53
C THR A 371 5.36 -12.96 18.95
N PRO A 372 5.49 -12.70 17.64
CA PRO A 372 4.84 -11.53 17.03
C PRO A 372 3.30 -11.63 17.05
N MET A 373 2.65 -10.67 17.69
CA MET A 373 1.21 -10.44 17.66
C MET A 373 0.88 -9.27 16.72
N THR A 374 -0.12 -9.46 15.86
CA THR A 374 -0.67 -8.40 15.00
C THR A 374 -1.87 -7.73 15.68
N VAL A 375 -1.82 -6.40 15.81
CA VAL A 375 -2.89 -5.54 16.33
C VAL A 375 -3.33 -4.58 15.24
N CYS A 376 -4.63 -4.41 15.08
CA CYS A 376 -5.21 -3.57 14.05
C CYS A 376 -6.40 -2.76 14.53
N TRP A 377 -6.65 -1.62 13.89
CA TRP A 377 -7.86 -0.83 14.08
C TRP A 377 -8.10 0.07 12.88
N GLY A 378 -9.31 0.61 12.77
CA GLY A 378 -9.74 1.45 11.68
C GLY A 378 -11.24 1.68 11.69
N GLN A 379 -11.67 2.87 11.27
CA GLN A 379 -13.08 3.23 11.20
C GLN A 379 -13.52 3.34 9.74
N ASN A 380 -14.70 2.79 9.41
CA ASN A 380 -15.26 2.74 8.06
C ASN A 380 -14.48 1.84 7.10
N ALA A 381 -13.81 0.82 7.62
CA ALA A 381 -13.37 -0.31 6.82
C ALA A 381 -14.61 -1.07 6.29
N ALA A 382 -14.69 -1.19 4.97
CA ALA A 382 -15.92 -1.59 4.27
C ALA A 382 -15.78 -2.93 3.52
N ASN A 383 -14.55 -3.36 3.25
CA ASN A 383 -14.23 -4.49 2.39
C ASN A 383 -13.59 -5.66 3.12
N GLY A 384 -13.42 -5.57 4.44
CA GLY A 384 -12.74 -6.60 5.24
C GLY A 384 -11.23 -6.41 5.29
N GLU A 385 -10.74 -5.20 4.99
CA GLU A 385 -9.32 -4.88 4.92
C GLU A 385 -8.58 -5.00 6.26
N LEU A 386 -9.29 -5.08 7.40
CA LEU A 386 -8.73 -5.44 8.71
C LEU A 386 -8.60 -6.95 8.93
N GLY A 387 -9.22 -7.78 8.10
CA GLY A 387 -9.13 -9.24 8.16
C GLY A 387 -9.48 -9.82 9.54
N LEU A 388 -10.57 -9.36 10.16
CA LEU A 388 -10.93 -9.74 11.54
C LEU A 388 -11.64 -11.10 11.64
N GLY A 389 -12.16 -11.62 10.52
CA GLY A 389 -12.98 -12.83 10.50
C GLY A 389 -14.33 -12.59 9.84
N PRO A 390 -14.97 -13.64 9.30
CA PRO A 390 -16.29 -13.54 8.66
C PRO A 390 -17.42 -13.19 9.63
N GLU A 391 -17.29 -13.60 10.90
CA GLU A 391 -18.28 -13.35 11.96
C GLU A 391 -18.05 -12.04 12.72
N GLU A 392 -16.93 -11.35 12.44
CA GLU A 392 -16.53 -10.12 13.13
C GLU A 392 -16.92 -8.86 12.34
N PRO A 393 -17.07 -7.69 13.00
CA PRO A 393 -17.27 -6.44 12.29
C PRO A 393 -16.10 -6.13 11.35
N LYS A 394 -16.38 -5.60 10.15
CA LYS A 394 -15.33 -5.19 9.19
C LYS A 394 -14.43 -4.05 9.69
N SER A 395 -14.88 -3.30 10.70
CA SER A 395 -14.21 -2.12 11.30
C SER A 395 -13.99 -2.32 12.80
N ALA A 396 -12.90 -1.75 13.33
CA ALA A 396 -12.61 -1.73 14.76
C ALA A 396 -12.19 -0.32 15.20
N THR A 397 -13.02 0.37 16.00
CA THR A 397 -12.74 1.75 16.44
C THR A 397 -11.71 1.86 17.56
N LYS A 398 -11.23 0.72 18.07
CA LYS A 398 -10.16 0.62 19.07
C LYS A 398 -9.13 -0.41 18.62
N PRO A 399 -7.85 -0.24 18.99
CA PRO A 399 -6.81 -1.25 18.81
C PRO A 399 -7.29 -2.62 19.30
N THR A 400 -7.27 -3.61 18.41
CA THR A 400 -7.76 -4.97 18.68
C THR A 400 -6.78 -5.99 18.12
N ARG A 401 -6.57 -7.11 18.80
CA ARG A 401 -5.76 -8.23 18.29
C ARG A 401 -6.43 -8.81 17.05
N ASN A 402 -5.66 -8.99 15.98
CA ASN A 402 -6.14 -9.71 14.81
C ASN A 402 -6.10 -11.22 15.11
N ILE A 403 -7.23 -11.80 15.48
CA ILE A 403 -7.33 -13.21 15.89
C ILE A 403 -6.94 -14.17 14.76
N PRO A 404 -7.39 -14.00 13.50
CA PRO A 404 -6.97 -14.86 12.39
C PRO A 404 -5.45 -14.95 12.16
N LEU A 405 -4.68 -13.92 12.53
CA LEU A 405 -3.21 -13.91 12.44
C LEU A 405 -2.51 -14.43 13.71
N SER A 406 -3.23 -15.01 14.67
CA SER A 406 -2.63 -15.50 15.91
C SER A 406 -1.72 -16.71 15.67
N GLY A 407 -0.47 -16.63 16.14
CA GLY A 407 0.55 -17.64 15.88
C GLY A 407 1.16 -17.58 14.48
N ILE A 408 0.78 -16.58 13.67
CA ILE A 408 1.38 -16.33 12.35
C ILE A 408 2.44 -15.25 12.48
N ASP A 409 3.64 -15.57 12.04
CA ASP A 409 4.80 -14.68 12.10
C ASP A 409 4.77 -13.68 10.94
N VAL A 410 4.05 -12.56 11.15
CA VAL A 410 3.92 -11.45 10.21
C VAL A 410 5.15 -10.55 10.24
N ILE A 411 5.85 -10.47 9.11
CA ILE A 411 7.09 -9.72 8.92
C ILE A 411 6.81 -8.28 8.46
N ASP A 412 5.86 -8.10 7.55
CA ASP A 412 5.51 -6.79 6.98
C ASP A 412 4.03 -6.74 6.59
N ILE A 413 3.50 -5.53 6.48
CA ILE A 413 2.11 -5.26 6.12
C ILE A 413 2.07 -4.15 5.07
N ALA A 414 1.46 -4.42 3.91
CA ALA A 414 1.17 -3.42 2.91
C ALA A 414 -0.34 -3.12 2.95
N ALA A 415 -0.72 -2.11 3.72
CA ALA A 415 -2.10 -1.68 3.88
C ALA A 415 -2.48 -0.65 2.80
N GLY A 416 -3.32 -1.06 1.85
CA GLY A 416 -3.86 -0.22 0.80
C GLY A 416 -5.12 0.54 1.24
N GLN A 417 -5.84 1.09 0.27
CA GLN A 417 -7.09 1.80 0.55
C GLN A 417 -8.22 0.86 1.04
N ASN A 418 -8.39 -0.30 0.40
CA ASN A 418 -9.49 -1.25 0.65
C ASN A 418 -9.02 -2.72 0.72
N THR A 419 -7.72 -2.96 0.68
CA THR A 419 -7.10 -4.29 0.64
C THR A 419 -5.80 -4.22 1.42
N THR A 420 -5.46 -5.26 2.17
CA THR A 420 -4.22 -5.36 2.94
C THR A 420 -3.49 -6.64 2.56
N LEU A 421 -2.19 -6.53 2.30
CA LEU A 421 -1.30 -7.67 2.17
C LEU A 421 -0.47 -7.84 3.44
N PHE A 422 -0.20 -9.09 3.80
CA PHE A 422 0.72 -9.44 4.87
C PHE A 422 1.82 -10.32 4.29
N LEU A 423 3.05 -10.06 4.70
CA LEU A 423 4.18 -10.93 4.42
C LEU A 423 4.42 -11.79 5.66
N ALA A 424 4.15 -13.09 5.58
CA ALA A 424 4.21 -14.00 6.73
C ALA A 424 5.24 -15.11 6.51
N ARG A 425 5.96 -15.52 7.56
CA ARG A 425 6.80 -16.74 7.49
C ARG A 425 5.88 -17.97 7.52
N PRO A 426 6.08 -18.96 6.62
CA PRO A 426 5.37 -20.22 6.71
C PRO A 426 5.66 -20.93 8.04
N ASN A 427 4.60 -21.39 8.69
CA ASN A 427 4.62 -22.24 9.88
C ASN A 427 3.32 -23.09 9.90
N ASP A 428 3.14 -23.91 10.93
CA ASP A 428 1.96 -24.80 11.00
C ASP A 428 0.63 -24.02 10.98
N LYS A 429 0.56 -22.87 11.67
CA LYS A 429 -0.62 -22.01 11.70
C LYS A 429 -0.91 -21.31 10.38
N PHE A 430 0.13 -20.94 9.64
CA PHE A 430 -0.02 -20.40 8.30
C PHE A 430 -0.73 -21.39 7.38
N SER A 431 -0.37 -22.68 7.44
CA SER A 431 -0.93 -23.72 6.56
C SER A 431 -2.42 -24.01 6.81
N GLU A 432 -2.92 -23.66 8.00
CA GLU A 432 -4.34 -23.77 8.40
C GLU A 432 -5.22 -22.65 7.80
N LEU A 433 -4.63 -21.56 7.30
CA LEU A 433 -5.39 -20.42 6.75
C LEU A 433 -6.15 -20.80 5.47
N PRO A 434 -7.30 -20.13 5.22
CA PRO A 434 -8.01 -20.27 3.96
C PRO A 434 -7.13 -19.78 2.79
N ARG A 435 -7.39 -20.30 1.60
CA ARG A 435 -6.61 -20.00 0.39
C ARG A 435 -7.44 -19.20 -0.59
N HIS A 436 -6.83 -18.23 -1.28
CA HIS A 436 -7.47 -17.42 -2.33
C HIS A 436 -6.80 -17.67 -3.69
N PRO A 437 -7.56 -18.01 -4.75
CA PRO A 437 -9.01 -18.25 -4.73
C PRO A 437 -9.36 -19.55 -4.01
N GLU A 438 -10.54 -19.59 -3.38
CA GLU A 438 -11.02 -20.77 -2.66
C GLU A 438 -11.36 -21.90 -3.63
N GLU A 439 -12.17 -21.61 -4.66
CA GLU A 439 -12.57 -22.60 -5.66
C GLU A 439 -11.61 -22.66 -6.86
N VAL A 440 -10.80 -23.72 -6.92
CA VAL A 440 -9.87 -23.96 -8.04
C VAL A 440 -10.36 -25.01 -9.04
N GLN A 441 -11.42 -25.75 -8.74
CA GLN A 441 -12.02 -26.82 -9.58
C GLN A 441 -10.95 -27.75 -10.19
N PRO A 442 -10.23 -28.54 -9.37
CA PRO A 442 -9.22 -29.45 -9.86
C PRO A 442 -9.86 -30.65 -10.58
N PRO A 443 -9.09 -31.39 -11.41
CA PRO A 443 -9.55 -32.66 -11.96
C PRO A 443 -9.89 -33.65 -10.83
N PRO A 444 -10.96 -34.47 -10.96
CA PRO A 444 -11.43 -35.35 -9.87
C PRO A 444 -10.53 -36.58 -9.64
N SER A 445 -9.51 -36.79 -10.48
CA SER A 445 -8.64 -37.96 -10.42
C SER A 445 -7.22 -37.59 -10.78
N CYS A 446 -6.27 -38.49 -10.49
CA CYS A 446 -4.85 -38.21 -10.65
C CYS A 446 -4.53 -37.64 -12.03
N VAL A 447 -3.85 -36.49 -12.05
CA VAL A 447 -3.61 -35.74 -13.30
C VAL A 447 -2.85 -36.56 -14.35
N LYS A 448 -1.95 -37.46 -13.94
CA LYS A 448 -1.16 -38.31 -14.86
C LYS A 448 -1.89 -39.56 -15.33
N CYS A 449 -2.35 -40.42 -14.42
CA CYS A 449 -2.93 -41.72 -14.80
C CYS A 449 -4.45 -41.72 -15.00
N LYS A 450 -5.14 -40.62 -14.66
CA LYS A 450 -6.59 -40.45 -14.77
C LYS A 450 -7.41 -41.48 -13.99
N LYS A 451 -6.80 -42.10 -12.98
CA LYS A 451 -7.45 -43.05 -12.07
C LYS A 451 -7.65 -42.37 -10.72
N ASP A 452 -8.69 -42.79 -10.04
CA ASP A 452 -9.02 -42.40 -8.67
C ASP A 452 -8.76 -43.62 -7.77
N THR A 453 -7.49 -43.84 -7.41
CA THR A 453 -7.04 -45.08 -6.75
C THR A 453 -6.05 -44.78 -5.64
N GLY A 454 -6.49 -44.94 -4.39
CA GLY A 454 -5.69 -44.60 -3.21
C GLY A 454 -5.76 -43.11 -2.88
N ASP A 455 -5.04 -42.70 -1.82
CA ASP A 455 -5.04 -41.31 -1.37
C ASP A 455 -4.09 -40.46 -2.23
N PRO A 456 -4.58 -39.46 -2.99
CA PRO A 456 -3.72 -38.62 -3.80
C PRO A 456 -3.00 -37.56 -2.96
N LEU A 457 -1.79 -37.21 -3.38
CA LEU A 457 -1.10 -36.00 -2.93
C LEU A 457 -1.65 -34.79 -3.67
N GLU A 458 -2.20 -33.82 -2.95
CA GLU A 458 -2.77 -32.59 -3.51
C GLU A 458 -1.72 -31.47 -3.57
N CYS A 459 -1.76 -30.69 -4.64
CA CYS A 459 -0.86 -29.56 -4.83
C CYS A 459 -1.33 -28.34 -4.02
N ASP A 460 -0.47 -27.77 -3.18
CA ASP A 460 -0.82 -26.60 -2.35
C ASP A 460 -1.28 -25.37 -3.16
N LYS A 461 -0.80 -25.25 -4.40
CA LYS A 461 -1.17 -24.12 -5.27
C LYS A 461 -2.53 -24.31 -5.95
N CYS A 462 -2.88 -25.53 -6.38
CA CYS A 462 -3.95 -25.75 -7.35
C CYS A 462 -4.90 -26.92 -7.05
N ASP A 463 -4.69 -27.60 -5.91
CA ASP A 463 -5.46 -28.74 -5.41
C ASP A 463 -5.55 -29.92 -6.39
N ALA A 464 -4.69 -29.97 -7.41
CA ALA A 464 -4.68 -31.11 -8.32
C ALA A 464 -4.19 -32.37 -7.61
N PRO A 465 -4.91 -33.50 -7.73
CA PRO A 465 -4.50 -34.76 -7.14
C PRO A 465 -3.41 -35.47 -7.96
N TRP A 466 -2.41 -36.03 -7.28
CA TRP A 466 -1.34 -36.83 -7.88
C TRP A 466 -1.04 -38.06 -7.03
N HIS A 467 -1.03 -39.26 -7.64
CA HIS A 467 -0.46 -40.42 -6.94
C HIS A 467 1.07 -40.29 -6.85
N LEU A 468 1.64 -40.67 -5.71
CA LEU A 468 3.09 -40.64 -5.49
C LEU A 468 3.85 -41.45 -6.56
N ALA A 469 3.32 -42.62 -6.94
CA ALA A 469 3.86 -43.48 -8.00
C ALA A 469 3.79 -42.85 -9.40
N CYS A 470 2.91 -41.86 -9.60
CA CYS A 470 2.76 -41.14 -10.85
C CYS A 470 3.76 -39.99 -10.98
N LEU A 471 4.49 -39.60 -9.93
CA LEU A 471 5.48 -38.54 -10.04
C LEU A 471 6.72 -39.03 -10.80
N SER A 472 7.52 -38.09 -11.31
CA SER A 472 8.76 -38.37 -12.04
C SER A 472 9.90 -37.53 -11.43
N PRO A 473 10.76 -38.10 -10.58
CA PRO A 473 10.75 -39.50 -10.11
C PRO A 473 9.55 -39.82 -9.19
N PRO A 474 9.14 -41.10 -9.07
CA PRO A 474 8.11 -41.51 -8.13
C PRO A 474 8.53 -41.23 -6.68
N LEU A 475 7.59 -40.80 -5.84
CA LEU A 475 7.82 -40.62 -4.41
C LEU A 475 7.38 -41.85 -3.63
N SER A 476 8.08 -42.17 -2.54
CA SER A 476 7.73 -43.25 -1.61
C SER A 476 6.81 -42.78 -0.48
N GLU A 477 6.86 -41.49 -0.15
CA GLU A 477 6.11 -40.86 0.95
C GLU A 477 5.71 -39.42 0.58
N ILE A 478 4.81 -38.84 1.38
CA ILE A 478 4.39 -37.44 1.23
C ILE A 478 5.54 -36.53 1.69
N PRO A 479 6.00 -35.59 0.85
CA PRO A 479 7.03 -34.64 1.24
C PRO A 479 6.62 -33.82 2.46
N ALA A 480 7.58 -33.53 3.33
CA ALA A 480 7.36 -32.57 4.41
C ALA A 480 7.33 -31.13 3.84
N GLY A 481 6.39 -30.32 4.34
CA GLY A 481 6.21 -28.92 3.94
C GLY A 481 5.36 -28.76 2.67
N GLU A 482 5.44 -27.57 2.07
CA GLU A 482 4.66 -27.23 0.88
C GLU A 482 5.09 -28.08 -0.34
N TRP A 483 4.13 -28.60 -1.08
CA TRP A 483 4.36 -29.35 -2.30
C TRP A 483 3.63 -28.77 -3.51
N PHE A 484 4.38 -28.59 -4.60
CA PHE A 484 3.87 -28.08 -5.87
C PHE A 484 3.94 -29.16 -6.95
N CYS A 485 2.83 -29.41 -7.64
CA CYS A 485 2.81 -30.38 -8.72
C CYS A 485 3.69 -29.96 -9.91
N PRO A 486 4.16 -30.93 -10.73
CA PRO A 486 5.03 -30.64 -11.87
C PRO A 486 4.47 -29.59 -12.84
N LEU A 487 3.15 -29.51 -12.97
CA LEU A 487 2.50 -28.55 -13.86
C LEU A 487 2.56 -27.12 -13.31
N CYS A 488 2.35 -26.93 -12.00
CA CYS A 488 2.55 -25.62 -11.35
C CYS A 488 4.02 -25.19 -11.31
N VAL A 489 4.96 -26.13 -11.23
CA VAL A 489 6.39 -25.83 -11.33
C VAL A 489 6.75 -25.39 -12.74
N ASN A 490 6.20 -26.07 -13.76
CA ASN A 490 6.48 -25.77 -15.17
C ASN A 490 5.82 -24.47 -15.68
N ASP A 491 4.62 -24.14 -15.21
CA ASP A 491 3.93 -22.88 -15.56
C ASP A 491 4.71 -21.63 -15.10
N GLY A 492 5.65 -21.82 -14.18
CA GLY A 492 6.45 -20.76 -13.57
C GLY A 492 5.73 -20.07 -12.41
N PRO A 493 6.47 -19.25 -11.64
CA PRO A 493 5.90 -18.50 -10.54
C PRO A 493 4.85 -17.47 -11.02
N GLY A 494 3.82 -17.20 -10.21
CA GLY A 494 2.76 -16.23 -10.53
C GLY A 494 1.77 -16.60 -11.65
N ALA A 495 1.96 -17.75 -12.31
CA ALA A 495 0.98 -18.23 -13.29
C ALA A 495 -0.41 -18.45 -12.67
N PRO A 496 -1.50 -18.25 -13.44
CA PRO A 496 -2.86 -18.45 -12.97
C PRO A 496 -3.07 -19.84 -12.37
N VAL A 497 -3.80 -19.89 -11.26
CA VAL A 497 -4.09 -21.15 -10.56
C VAL A 497 -4.93 -22.07 -11.46
N GLY A 498 -4.39 -23.27 -11.75
CA GLY A 498 -5.07 -24.28 -12.58
C GLY A 498 -5.10 -23.98 -14.09
N ALA A 499 -4.15 -23.17 -14.59
CA ALA A 499 -4.09 -22.74 -16.00
C ALA A 499 -4.14 -23.90 -17.04
N PHE A 500 -3.72 -25.10 -16.66
CA PHE A 500 -3.49 -26.22 -17.57
C PHE A 500 -4.66 -27.22 -17.71
N TRP A 501 -5.62 -27.26 -16.78
CA TRP A 501 -6.84 -28.09 -16.94
C TRP A 501 -8.10 -27.27 -17.15
N LYS A 502 -8.13 -26.03 -16.70
CA LYS A 502 -9.14 -25.11 -17.19
C LYS A 502 -8.73 -24.76 -18.62
N LYS A 503 -9.62 -24.92 -19.61
CA LYS A 503 -9.50 -24.20 -20.89
C LYS A 503 -9.66 -22.71 -20.60
N GLN A 504 -8.69 -22.11 -19.90
CA GLN A 504 -8.77 -20.71 -19.54
C GLN A 504 -8.59 -19.92 -20.82
N LYS A 505 -9.57 -19.03 -21.07
CA LYS A 505 -9.28 -17.82 -21.84
C LYS A 505 -8.05 -17.18 -21.18
N LYS A 506 -7.12 -16.66 -21.99
CA LYS A 506 -5.92 -15.92 -21.54
C LYS A 506 -6.22 -15.09 -20.28
N PRO A 507 -5.26 -14.92 -19.35
CA PRO A 507 -5.45 -14.14 -18.12
C PRO A 507 -6.33 -12.93 -18.41
N ARG A 508 -7.48 -12.84 -17.73
CA ARG A 508 -8.49 -11.80 -17.99
C ARG A 508 -7.93 -10.47 -17.50
N PHE A 509 -7.15 -9.85 -18.35
CA PHE A 509 -6.91 -8.43 -18.38
C PHE A 509 -8.26 -7.72 -18.52
N GLY A 510 -8.64 -6.89 -17.55
CA GLY A 510 -9.88 -6.12 -17.64
C GLY A 510 -9.78 -5.14 -18.79
N VAL A 511 -10.39 -5.42 -19.94
CA VAL A 511 -10.21 -4.59 -21.15
C VAL A 511 -10.82 -3.21 -20.96
N HIS A 512 -10.04 -2.18 -21.25
CA HIS A 512 -10.49 -0.79 -21.25
C HIS A 512 -11.65 -0.58 -22.23
N LYS A 513 -12.81 -0.09 -21.77
CA LYS A 513 -13.80 0.53 -22.68
C LYS A 513 -13.41 1.98 -22.87
N ALA A 514 -13.06 2.36 -24.10
CA ALA A 514 -12.66 3.72 -24.43
C ALA A 514 -13.69 4.73 -23.87
N PRO A 515 -13.28 5.70 -23.02
CA PRO A 515 -14.09 6.86 -22.74
C PRO A 515 -14.25 7.67 -24.03
N PRO A 516 -15.37 8.38 -24.21
CA PRO A 516 -15.54 9.28 -25.36
C PRO A 516 -14.36 10.26 -25.42
N PRO A 517 -13.95 10.69 -26.63
CA PRO A 517 -12.80 11.57 -26.78
C PRO A 517 -12.97 12.82 -25.91
N ALA A 518 -12.00 13.05 -25.03
CA ALA A 518 -11.96 14.24 -24.21
C ALA A 518 -11.89 15.48 -25.12
N PRO A 519 -12.69 16.53 -24.87
CA PRO A 519 -12.48 17.80 -25.54
C PRO A 519 -11.06 18.31 -25.28
N LYS A 520 -10.50 19.05 -26.24
CA LYS A 520 -9.14 19.61 -26.18
C LYS A 520 -8.89 20.23 -24.81
N ALA A 521 -7.81 19.79 -24.16
CA ALA A 521 -7.46 20.18 -22.79
C ALA A 521 -7.25 21.70 -22.67
N GLU A 522 -8.26 22.40 -22.17
CA GLU A 522 -8.05 23.58 -21.34
C GLU A 522 -7.68 23.09 -19.95
N GLN A 523 -6.62 23.65 -19.38
CA GLN A 523 -6.12 23.32 -18.04
C GLN A 523 -7.29 23.32 -17.04
N GLN A 524 -7.63 22.12 -16.56
CA GLN A 524 -8.60 21.84 -15.51
C GLN A 524 -7.85 21.12 -14.40
N TYR A 525 -7.56 21.88 -13.34
CA TYR A 525 -7.40 21.33 -12.01
C TYR A 525 -8.61 21.85 -11.25
N GLU A 526 -9.66 21.04 -11.18
CA GLU A 526 -10.60 21.18 -10.09
C GLU A 526 -9.90 20.59 -8.86
N GLU A 527 -9.95 21.31 -7.74
CA GLU A 527 -9.80 20.67 -6.45
C GLU A 527 -10.85 19.56 -6.44
N ASP A 528 -10.43 18.29 -6.58
CA ASP A 528 -11.29 17.20 -6.19
C ASP A 528 -11.58 17.44 -4.71
N ASP A 529 -12.75 18.02 -4.44
CA ASP A 529 -13.39 18.07 -3.14
C ASP A 529 -13.25 16.66 -2.55
N PHE A 530 -12.34 16.53 -1.60
CA PHE A 530 -12.32 15.39 -0.70
C PHE A 530 -13.59 15.50 0.13
N ASP A 531 -14.65 14.90 -0.40
CA ASP A 531 -15.95 14.61 0.20
C ASP A 531 -16.05 15.10 1.67
N GLU A 532 -16.39 16.38 1.84
CA GLU A 532 -17.02 16.90 3.05
C GLU A 532 -18.41 16.25 3.19
N SER A 533 -18.46 14.94 3.41
CA SER A 533 -19.71 14.26 3.76
C SER A 533 -19.69 13.89 5.24
N SER A 534 -19.76 14.91 6.09
CA SER A 534 -20.35 14.79 7.43
C SER A 534 -20.87 16.14 7.95
N GLU A 535 -21.69 16.83 7.15
CA GLU A 535 -22.69 17.72 7.76
C GLU A 535 -23.81 16.84 8.32
N SER A 536 -23.80 16.65 9.64
CA SER A 536 -24.99 16.25 10.38
C SER A 536 -25.23 17.27 11.50
N ASP A 537 -25.98 18.30 11.15
CA ASP A 537 -27.10 18.84 11.91
C ASP A 537 -26.93 18.82 13.45
N VAL A 538 -26.16 19.77 13.99
CA VAL A 538 -26.23 20.11 15.42
C VAL A 538 -27.37 21.11 15.60
N GLY A 539 -28.57 20.56 15.70
CA GLY A 539 -29.77 21.29 16.08
C GLY A 539 -29.60 21.97 17.43
N ALA A 540 -29.49 23.30 17.40
CA ALA A 540 -29.64 24.15 18.57
C ALA A 540 -31.10 24.13 19.05
N LYS A 541 -31.44 23.27 20.01
CA LYS A 541 -32.68 23.38 20.78
C LYS A 541 -32.56 24.47 21.84
N ARG A 542 -33.14 25.65 21.60
CA ARG A 542 -33.79 26.47 22.65
C ARG A 542 -34.92 27.32 22.05
N LYS A 543 -36.18 26.88 22.20
CA LYS A 543 -37.24 27.57 22.98
C LYS A 543 -38.62 26.92 22.78
N ALA A 544 -39.20 26.60 23.93
CA ALA A 544 -40.61 26.60 24.34
C ALA A 544 -41.75 26.32 23.35
N SER A 545 -42.59 25.39 23.82
CA SER A 545 -43.95 25.04 23.44
C SER A 545 -44.91 26.21 23.15
N ALA A 546 -45.77 26.04 22.13
CA ALA A 546 -47.22 25.88 22.29
C ALA A 546 -47.93 26.03 20.92
N GLY A 547 -49.02 25.27 20.74
CA GLY A 547 -50.17 25.74 19.95
C GLY A 547 -50.38 25.11 18.59
N ARG A 548 -51.31 24.15 18.55
CA ARG A 548 -51.99 23.53 17.40
C ARG A 548 -52.59 24.56 16.41
N GLY A 549 -52.74 24.13 15.16
CA GLY A 549 -53.89 24.51 14.32
C GLY A 549 -53.53 24.93 12.89
N GLY A 550 -53.74 24.03 11.93
CA GLY A 550 -53.58 24.34 10.51
C GLY A 550 -54.78 25.10 9.92
N ALA A 551 -54.54 25.81 8.81
CA ALA A 551 -55.48 25.97 7.71
C ALA A 551 -54.83 26.71 6.52
N ALA A 552 -54.80 25.99 5.40
CA ALA A 552 -55.02 26.40 3.99
C ALA A 552 -54.91 27.87 3.52
N LYS A 553 -54.14 28.00 2.42
CA LYS A 553 -54.42 28.73 1.15
C LYS A 553 -54.96 30.17 1.20
N LYS A 554 -54.16 31.10 0.65
CA LYS A 554 -54.52 32.06 -0.44
C LYS A 554 -53.25 32.81 -0.89
N LYS A 555 -52.84 32.65 -2.15
CA LYS A 555 -53.03 33.56 -3.31
C LYS A 555 -52.11 34.81 -3.31
N ARG A 556 -51.24 34.84 -4.33
CA ARG A 556 -50.80 35.97 -5.18
C ARG A 556 -51.08 37.38 -4.66
N SER A 557 -50.02 38.16 -4.51
CA SER A 557 -49.64 39.26 -5.42
C SER A 557 -48.17 39.55 -5.23
#